data_AF-A0A7R8P7E9-F1
#
_entry.id   AF-A0A7R8P7E9-F1
#
_cell.length_a   1.000
_cell.length_b   1.000
_cell.length_c   1.000
_cell.angle_alpha   90.00
_cell.angle_beta   90.00
_cell.angle_gamma   90.00
#
_symmetry.space_group_name_H-M   'P 1'
#
loop_
_entity.id
_entity.type
_entity.pdbx_description
1 polymer ?
#
loop_
_entity_poly.entity_id
_entity_poly.type
_entity_poly.pdbx_seq_one_letter_code
_entity_poly.pdbx_strand_id
1 'polypeptide(L)'
;MQVREIDDDEGRRLLRIVRRGTGSVVTWRRAQMVLLSAQGIPLAKIAEVSFTSDDRVRDVIHNFNTNDFDSLYPKYKGGLPRTFTLPERPPERSSQHLPHDTPPRLRPEHREPSGCRAGDTWWIDFGHSTVHVA
;
A
#
# COMPACT_ATOMS: atom_id res chain seq x y z
N MET A 1 -11.18 -17.02 -10.46
CA MET A 1 -11.20 -15.96 -11.49
C MET A 1 -9.77 -15.60 -11.81
N GLN A 2 -9.42 -15.53 -13.09
CA GLN A 2 -8.08 -15.14 -13.54
C GLN A 2 -8.19 -13.97 -14.51
N VAL A 3 -7.09 -13.27 -14.67
CA VAL A 3 -6.97 -12.26 -15.73
C VAL A 3 -7.03 -12.93 -17.10
N ARG A 4 -7.57 -12.23 -18.10
CA ARG A 4 -7.45 -12.64 -19.51
C ARG A 4 -5.97 -12.79 -19.89
N GLU A 5 -5.68 -13.49 -20.98
CA GLU A 5 -4.33 -13.56 -21.51
C GLU A 5 -3.76 -12.14 -21.68
N ILE A 6 -2.55 -11.96 -21.14
CA ILE A 6 -1.82 -10.69 -21.15
C ILE A 6 -0.72 -10.84 -22.19
N ASP A 7 -0.66 -9.91 -23.16
CA ASP A 7 0.42 -9.92 -24.13
C ASP A 7 1.75 -9.43 -23.52
N ASP A 8 2.85 -9.64 -24.24
CA ASP A 8 4.18 -9.25 -23.79
C ASP A 8 4.32 -7.76 -23.47
N ASP A 9 3.66 -6.88 -24.22
CA ASP A 9 3.75 -5.44 -24.06
C ASP A 9 2.94 -4.96 -22.85
N GLU A 10 1.77 -5.54 -22.63
CA GLU A 10 0.96 -5.37 -21.42
C GLU A 10 1.71 -5.87 -20.19
N GLY A 11 2.34 -7.04 -20.28
CA GLY A 11 3.18 -7.59 -19.22
C GLY A 11 4.35 -6.67 -18.87
N ARG A 12 5.08 -6.17 -19.87
CA ARG A 12 6.17 -5.19 -19.70
C ARG A 12 5.66 -3.89 -19.07
N ARG A 13 4.46 -3.43 -19.45
CA ARG A 13 3.84 -2.22 -18.90
C ARG A 13 3.45 -2.39 -17.43
N LEU A 14 2.84 -3.52 -17.06
CA LEU A 14 2.54 -3.85 -15.65
C LEU A 14 3.81 -3.91 -14.80
N LEU A 15 4.84 -4.61 -15.29
CA LEU A 15 6.13 -4.71 -14.62
C LEU A 15 6.77 -3.34 -14.42
N ARG A 16 6.68 -2.43 -15.39
CA ARG A 16 7.18 -1.06 -15.26
C ARG A 16 6.48 -0.31 -14.13
N ILE A 17 5.15 -0.39 -14.03
CA ILE A 17 4.37 0.24 -12.96
C ILE A 17 4.79 -0.30 -11.59
N VAL A 18 4.85 -1.63 -11.46
CA VAL A 18 5.18 -2.30 -10.18
C VAL A 18 6.60 -2.00 -9.73
N ARG A 19 7.59 -2.02 -10.64
CA ARG A 19 9.02 -1.81 -10.33
C ARG A 19 9.39 -0.36 -10.05
N ARG A 20 8.76 0.59 -10.73
CA ARG A 20 9.10 2.02 -10.60
C ARG A 20 8.29 2.72 -9.53
N GLY A 21 7.13 2.18 -9.15
CA GLY A 21 6.25 2.79 -8.15
C GLY A 21 5.73 4.18 -8.54
N THR A 22 5.87 4.58 -9.81
CA THR A 22 5.47 5.90 -10.29
C THR A 22 3.95 5.95 -10.50
N GLY A 23 3.28 6.90 -9.85
CA GLY A 23 1.83 7.12 -9.94
C GLY A 23 1.13 7.05 -8.58
N SER A 24 -0.19 6.87 -8.60
CA SER A 24 -0.99 6.68 -7.38
C SER A 24 -0.69 5.31 -6.76
N VAL A 25 -0.63 5.25 -5.42
CA VAL A 25 -0.54 4.00 -4.65
C VAL A 25 -1.65 3.01 -5.06
N VAL A 26 -2.82 3.54 -5.44
CA VAL A 26 -3.94 2.75 -5.93
C VAL A 26 -3.62 2.06 -7.25
N THR A 27 -3.00 2.76 -8.19
CA THR A 27 -2.60 2.20 -9.49
C THR A 27 -1.52 1.14 -9.31
N TRP A 28 -0.52 1.41 -8.47
CA TRP A 28 0.53 0.45 -8.17
C TRP A 28 -0.02 -0.85 -7.57
N ARG A 29 -0.89 -0.74 -6.54
CA ARG A 29 -1.45 -1.91 -5.87
C ARG A 29 -2.41 -2.70 -6.78
N ARG A 30 -3.20 -2.04 -7.63
CA ARG A 30 -4.04 -2.73 -8.64
C ARG A 30 -3.19 -3.46 -9.67
N ALA A 31 -2.12 -2.82 -10.17
CA ALA A 31 -1.20 -3.45 -11.12
C ALA A 31 -0.50 -4.68 -10.51
N GLN A 32 -0.10 -4.61 -9.23
CA GLN A 32 0.44 -5.74 -8.49
C GLN A 32 -0.54 -6.92 -8.46
N MET A 33 -1.81 -6.69 -8.10
CA MET A 33 -2.83 -7.75 -8.06
C MET A 33 -3.01 -8.44 -9.43
N VAL A 34 -3.10 -7.65 -10.51
CA VAL A 34 -3.26 -8.17 -11.88
C VAL A 34 -2.04 -9.00 -12.29
N LEU A 35 -0.84 -8.48 -12.04
CA LEU A 35 0.40 -9.17 -12.38
C LEU A 35 0.55 -10.51 -11.64
N LEU A 36 0.17 -10.56 -10.36
CA LEU A 36 0.21 -11.81 -9.59
C LEU A 36 -0.85 -12.81 -10.07
N SER A 37 -2.03 -12.33 -10.45
CA SER A 37 -3.06 -13.20 -11.04
C SER A 37 -2.62 -13.78 -12.39
N ALA A 38 -1.89 -13.01 -13.20
CA ALA A 38 -1.34 -13.47 -14.48
C ALA A 38 -0.31 -14.60 -14.30
N GLN A 39 0.37 -14.63 -13.16
CA GLN A 39 1.31 -15.70 -12.79
C GLN A 39 0.62 -16.96 -12.24
N GLY A 40 -0.71 -16.99 -12.21
CA GLY A 40 -1.48 -18.12 -11.70
C GLY A 40 -1.56 -18.20 -10.17
N ILE A 41 -1.18 -17.14 -9.45
CA ILE A 41 -1.28 -17.11 -7.98
C ILE A 41 -2.77 -17.09 -7.57
N PRO A 42 -3.20 -17.91 -6.59
CA PRO A 42 -4.58 -17.93 -6.12
C PRO A 42 -4.98 -16.61 -5.44
N LEU A 43 -6.23 -16.18 -5.63
CA LEU A 43 -6.75 -14.89 -5.16
C LEU A 43 -6.58 -14.67 -3.66
N ALA A 44 -6.83 -15.70 -2.84
CA ALA A 44 -6.67 -15.63 -1.40
C ALA A 44 -5.21 -15.25 -1.02
N LYS A 45 -4.24 -15.79 -1.76
CA LYS A 45 -2.83 -15.47 -1.54
C LYS A 45 -2.49 -14.06 -2.01
N ILE A 46 -3.09 -13.61 -3.10
CA ILE A 46 -2.96 -12.22 -3.57
C ILE A 46 -3.54 -11.25 -2.53
N ALA A 47 -4.67 -11.58 -1.91
CA ALA A 47 -5.30 -10.76 -0.88
C ALA A 47 -4.39 -10.60 0.35
N GLU A 48 -3.74 -11.68 0.79
CA GLU A 48 -2.71 -11.66 1.84
C GLU A 48 -1.55 -10.73 1.48
N VAL A 49 -0.95 -10.91 0.30
CA VAL A 49 0.25 -10.15 -0.13
C VAL A 49 -0.06 -8.67 -0.38
N SER A 50 -1.26 -8.37 -0.88
CA SER A 50 -1.69 -7.00 -1.18
C SER A 50 -2.39 -6.30 -0.01
N PHE A 51 -2.51 -6.96 1.15
CA PHE A 51 -3.17 -6.47 2.35
C PHE A 51 -4.57 -5.90 2.05
N THR A 52 -5.41 -6.72 1.43
CA THR A 52 -6.77 -6.35 1.01
C THR A 52 -7.73 -7.54 1.17
N SER A 53 -9.01 -7.36 0.80
CA SER A 53 -9.99 -8.45 0.80
C SER A 53 -9.98 -9.24 -0.51
N ASP A 54 -10.36 -10.52 -0.46
CA ASP A 54 -10.46 -11.35 -1.67
C ASP A 54 -11.48 -10.79 -2.68
N ASP A 55 -12.60 -10.24 -2.19
CA ASP A 55 -13.59 -9.53 -3.01
C ASP A 55 -12.96 -8.37 -3.78
N ARG A 56 -12.07 -7.61 -3.12
CA ARG A 56 -11.38 -6.51 -3.78
C ARG A 56 -10.47 -6.99 -4.90
N VAL A 57 -9.79 -8.12 -4.72
CA VAL A 57 -8.97 -8.72 -5.77
C VAL A 57 -9.84 -9.17 -6.95
N ARG A 58 -10.98 -9.82 -6.67
CA ARG A 58 -11.97 -10.21 -7.70
C ARG A 58 -12.46 -9.02 -8.50
N ASP A 59 -12.83 -7.94 -7.84
CA ASP A 59 -13.27 -6.70 -8.49
C ASP A 59 -12.19 -6.13 -9.41
N VAL A 60 -10.93 -6.11 -8.96
CA VAL A 60 -9.82 -5.57 -9.76
C VAL A 60 -9.59 -6.42 -11.00
N ILE A 61 -9.59 -7.75 -10.88
CA ILE A 61 -9.41 -8.66 -12.02
C ILE A 61 -10.59 -8.55 -12.99
N HIS A 62 -11.82 -8.49 -12.47
CA HIS A 62 -13.01 -8.30 -13.29
C HIS A 62 -12.96 -6.98 -14.09
N ASN A 63 -12.63 -5.88 -13.41
CA ASN A 63 -12.52 -4.57 -14.04
C ASN A 63 -11.39 -4.53 -15.06
N PHE A 64 -10.26 -5.19 -14.80
CA PHE A 64 -9.16 -5.28 -15.76
C PHE A 64 -9.56 -6.10 -17.00
N ASN A 65 -10.25 -7.22 -16.83
CA ASN A 65 -10.73 -7.99 -17.98
C ASN A 65 -11.78 -7.26 -18.83
N THR A 66 -12.46 -6.26 -18.25
CA THR A 66 -13.51 -5.49 -18.92
C THR A 66 -13.02 -4.17 -19.51
N ASN A 67 -12.03 -3.54 -18.87
CA ASN A 67 -11.58 -2.17 -19.18
C ASN A 67 -10.05 -2.04 -19.28
N ASP A 68 -9.32 -3.13 -19.29
CA ASP A 68 -7.86 -3.19 -19.42
C ASP A 68 -7.16 -2.23 -18.44
N PHE A 69 -6.15 -1.51 -18.90
CA PHE A 69 -5.37 -0.58 -18.09
C PHE A 69 -6.17 0.60 -17.54
N ASP A 70 -7.29 0.99 -18.16
CA ASP A 70 -8.13 2.08 -17.67
C ASP A 70 -8.74 1.75 -16.29
N SER A 71 -8.89 0.46 -15.97
CA SER A 71 -9.32 -0.01 -14.65
C SER A 71 -8.29 0.24 -13.54
N LEU A 72 -7.00 0.35 -13.90
CA LEU A 72 -5.90 0.54 -12.94
C LEU A 72 -5.82 1.98 -12.43
N TYR A 73 -6.31 2.93 -13.23
CA TYR A 73 -6.25 4.34 -12.88
C TYR A 73 -7.46 4.74 -12.03
N PRO A 74 -7.24 5.38 -10.87
CA PRO A 74 -8.34 5.86 -10.04
C PRO A 74 -9.15 6.92 -10.78
N LYS A 75 -10.45 6.66 -10.96
CA LYS A 75 -11.41 7.64 -11.47
C LYS A 75 -11.89 8.50 -10.31
N TYR A 76 -11.10 9.50 -9.93
CA TYR A 76 -11.50 10.47 -8.92
C TYR A 76 -12.62 11.35 -9.49
N LYS A 77 -13.88 10.97 -9.27
CA LYS A 77 -15.00 11.89 -9.42
C LYS A 77 -15.04 12.71 -8.14
N GLY A 78 -14.69 13.98 -8.23
CA GLY A 78 -14.83 14.90 -7.11
C GLY A 78 -16.28 14.90 -6.64
N GLY A 79 -16.52 14.34 -5.45
CA GLY A 79 -17.79 14.56 -4.76
C GLY A 79 -17.92 16.04 -4.38
N LEU A 80 -19.16 16.48 -4.13
CA LEU A 80 -19.43 17.77 -3.52
C LEU A 80 -18.48 17.95 -2.33
N PRO A 81 -17.69 19.04 -2.26
CA PRO A 81 -16.79 19.25 -1.14
C PRO A 81 -17.60 19.08 0.14
N ARG A 82 -17.11 18.27 1.09
CA ARG A 82 -17.61 18.36 2.45
C ARG A 82 -17.33 19.80 2.86
N THR A 83 -18.36 20.64 2.95
CA THR A 83 -18.26 21.93 3.60
C THR A 83 -17.85 21.64 5.03
N PHE A 84 -16.55 21.73 5.27
CA PHE A 84 -16.02 21.87 6.62
C PHE A 84 -16.43 23.26 7.09
N THR A 85 -17.69 23.41 7.49
CA THR A 85 -18.08 24.48 8.41
C THR A 85 -17.43 24.12 9.72
N LEU A 86 -16.39 24.85 10.12
CA LEU A 86 -15.87 24.77 11.48
C LEU A 86 -17.07 24.91 12.44
N PRO A 87 -17.40 23.94 13.31
CA PRO A 87 -17.78 24.34 14.63
C PRO A 87 -16.51 24.92 15.24
N GLU A 88 -16.58 26.20 15.57
CA GLU A 88 -15.72 26.91 16.50
C GLU A 88 -14.83 25.94 17.29
N ARG A 89 -13.55 25.87 16.93
CA ARG A 89 -12.57 25.06 17.64
C ARG A 89 -12.66 25.49 19.10
N PRO A 90 -13.16 24.66 20.04
CA PRO A 90 -13.10 25.04 21.44
C PRO A 90 -11.63 25.30 21.75
N PRO A 91 -11.30 26.41 22.45
CA PRO A 91 -9.91 26.79 22.65
C PRO A 91 -9.17 25.57 23.13
N GLU A 92 -8.04 25.30 22.48
CA GLU A 92 -7.07 24.33 22.96
C GLU A 92 -7.00 24.52 24.46
N ARG A 93 -7.33 23.48 25.23
CA ARG A 93 -6.93 23.46 26.63
C ARG A 93 -5.41 23.52 26.57
N SER A 94 -4.87 24.72 26.62
CA SER A 94 -3.50 25.02 26.92
C SER A 94 -3.21 24.23 28.18
N SER A 95 -2.47 23.13 28.02
CA SER A 95 -1.92 22.36 29.12
C SER A 95 -1.33 23.37 30.07
N GLN A 96 -1.97 23.53 31.24
CA GLN A 96 -1.40 24.30 32.32
C GLN A 96 -0.02 23.70 32.54
N HIS A 97 1.02 24.50 32.33
CA HIS A 97 2.35 24.17 32.77
C HIS A 97 2.30 24.12 34.30
N LEU A 98 2.12 22.93 34.86
CA LEU A 98 2.47 22.68 36.25
C LEU A 98 3.99 22.66 36.32
N PRO A 99 4.62 23.45 37.22
CA PRO A 99 6.06 23.38 37.40
C PRO A 99 6.41 21.98 37.90
N HIS A 100 7.22 21.25 37.13
CA HIS A 100 7.77 19.99 37.60
C HIS A 100 9.02 20.31 38.42
N ASP A 101 8.93 20.19 39.74
CA ASP A 101 10.10 20.05 40.60
C ASP A 101 10.95 18.90 40.05
N THR A 102 12.15 19.23 39.57
CA THR A 102 13.07 18.25 39.00
C THR A 102 13.91 17.65 40.12
N PRO A 103 13.74 16.37 40.50
CA PRO A 103 14.64 15.75 41.47
C PRO A 103 16.04 15.58 40.87
N PRO A 104 17.10 15.57 41.70
CA PRO A 104 18.48 15.50 41.23
C PRO A 104 18.76 14.19 40.50
N ARG A 105 19.57 14.32 39.44
CA ARG A 105 19.91 13.28 38.46
C ARG A 105 20.67 12.14 39.13
N LEU A 106 20.01 11.01 39.39
CA LEU A 106 20.69 9.75 39.69
C LEU A 106 21.36 9.23 38.42
N ARG A 107 22.64 8.84 38.53
CA ARG A 107 23.41 8.22 37.43
C ARG A 107 22.68 6.95 36.94
N PRO A 108 22.53 6.73 35.62
CA PRO A 108 21.93 5.50 35.13
C PRO A 108 22.94 4.36 35.21
N GLU A 109 22.59 3.30 35.95
CA GLU A 109 23.22 2.00 35.81
C GLU A 109 22.84 1.39 34.44
N HIS A 110 23.83 0.84 33.76
CA HIS A 110 23.67 0.17 32.47
C HIS A 110 22.67 -0.99 32.57
N ARG A 111 21.62 -0.94 31.75
CA ARG A 111 20.92 -2.14 31.29
C ARG A 111 20.34 -1.92 29.90
N GLU A 112 20.95 -2.55 28.90
CA GLU A 112 20.31 -2.72 27.59
C GLU A 112 19.07 -3.61 27.75
N PRO A 113 18.03 -3.36 26.94
CA PRO A 113 17.61 -4.48 26.09
C PRO A 113 17.26 -4.06 24.66
N SER A 114 17.89 -4.77 23.74
CA SER A 114 17.31 -5.29 22.48
C SER A 114 16.55 -4.31 21.57
N GLY A 115 17.30 -3.70 20.66
CA GLY A 115 17.11 -3.91 19.23
C GLY A 115 15.78 -3.47 18.61
N CYS A 116 15.62 -2.16 18.39
CA CYS A 116 14.86 -1.66 17.25
C CYS A 116 15.88 -1.28 16.16
N ARG A 117 16.21 -2.21 15.26
CA ARG A 117 16.94 -1.86 14.04
C ARG A 117 15.96 -1.18 13.10
N ALA A 118 16.22 0.09 12.80
CA ALA A 118 15.64 0.73 11.62
C ALA A 118 16.14 -0.06 10.40
N GLY A 119 15.28 -0.89 9.81
CA GLY A 119 15.66 -1.76 8.68
C GLY A 119 14.63 -2.79 8.25
N ASP A 120 13.62 -3.11 9.06
CA ASP A 120 12.87 -4.35 8.83
C ASP A 120 11.40 -4.08 8.44
N THR A 121 11.02 -4.66 7.30
CA THR A 121 9.63 -4.89 6.80
C THR A 121 9.02 -3.88 5.82
N TRP A 122 9.72 -3.53 4.72
CA TRP A 122 9.06 -2.98 3.53
C TRP A 122 9.65 -3.47 2.20
N TRP A 123 10.11 -4.71 2.11
CA TRP A 123 10.46 -5.31 0.82
C TRP A 123 10.20 -6.80 0.88
N ILE A 124 9.06 -7.24 0.37
CA ILE A 124 9.03 -8.57 -0.22
C ILE A 124 10.03 -8.49 -1.37
N ASP A 125 11.16 -9.18 -1.23
CA ASP A 125 12.15 -9.39 -2.27
C ASP A 125 11.47 -9.89 -3.54
N PHE A 126 11.20 -8.99 -4.48
CA PHE A 126 11.02 -9.32 -5.89
C PHE A 126 12.41 -9.36 -6.56
N GLY A 127 13.30 -10.15 -5.97
CA GLY A 127 14.61 -10.50 -6.50
C GLY A 127 14.63 -12.01 -6.77
N HIS A 128 14.85 -12.40 -8.02
CA HIS A 128 14.88 -13.78 -8.53
C HIS A 128 13.52 -14.50 -8.63
N SER A 129 12.70 -14.08 -9.59
CA SER A 129 11.93 -15.05 -10.36
C SER A 129 12.31 -14.88 -11.82
N THR A 130 13.11 -15.83 -12.30
CA THR A 130 13.45 -15.99 -13.71
C THR A 130 12.15 -16.11 -14.49
N VAL A 131 11.82 -15.07 -15.25
CA VAL A 131 10.73 -15.11 -16.21
C VAL A 131 11.26 -15.84 -17.43
N HIS A 132 10.96 -17.13 -17.55
CA HIS A 132 10.99 -17.80 -18.85
C HIS A 132 9.64 -17.53 -19.51
N VAL A 133 9.64 -16.56 -20.42
CA VAL A 133 8.61 -16.46 -21.46
C VAL A 133 8.92 -17.56 -22.47
N ALA A 134 7.97 -18.46 -22.68
CA ALA A 134 8.01 -19.47 -23.74
C ALA A 134 7.14 -18.98 -24.90
#